data_AF-A0A954HL15-F1
#
_entry.id   AF-A0A954HL15-F1
#
_cell.length_a   1.000
_cell.length_b   1.000
_cell.length_c   1.000
_cell.angle_alpha   90.00
_cell.angle_beta   90.00
_cell.angle_gamma   90.00
#
_symmetry.space_group_name_H-M   'P 1'
#
loop_
_entity.id
_entity.type
_entity.pdbx_description
1 polymer ?
#
loop_
_entity_poly.entity_id
_entity_poly.type
_entity_poly.pdbx_seq_one_letter_code
_entity_poly.pdbx_strand_id
1 'polypeptide(L)'
;MMQRLNVGNSLFGRLMLGLLLGASTFAVGCSTAQTSNTARSSTEQLLVSNAIDQSLNKIDFSTVAGYSVYLNDAYVDCVDKNYVIGAVRHRILNSGGRLVANADEADIVLELRSGGVGTSMSESYVGIPE
;
A
#
# COMPACT_ATOMS: atom_id res chain seq x y z
N MET A 1 -70.39 27.63 17.37
CA MET A 1 -69.00 27.76 17.85
C MET A 1 -68.38 26.35 17.84
N MET A 2 -68.01 25.82 16.68
CA MET A 2 -66.74 26.02 15.96
C MET A 2 -65.57 25.29 16.64
N GLN A 3 -65.38 24.02 16.28
CA GLN A 3 -64.10 23.32 16.40
C GLN A 3 -64.00 22.32 15.22
N ARG A 4 -63.65 22.85 14.03
CA ARG A 4 -63.25 22.02 12.91
C ARG A 4 -61.83 21.52 13.15
N LEU A 5 -61.71 20.20 13.28
CA LEU A 5 -60.67 19.32 12.75
C LEU A 5 -59.30 19.98 12.47
N ASN A 6 -58.38 19.89 13.44
CA ASN A 6 -56.94 20.15 13.26
C ASN A 6 -56.10 18.86 13.45
N VAL A 7 -56.65 17.70 13.06
CA VAL A 7 -55.99 16.38 13.19
C VAL A 7 -55.23 16.00 11.91
N GLY A 8 -55.61 16.55 10.75
CA GLY A 8 -54.94 16.27 9.47
C GLY A 8 -53.54 16.88 9.35
N ASN A 9 -53.28 18.01 10.00
CA ASN A 9 -52.03 18.76 9.83
C ASN A 9 -50.85 18.15 10.62
N SER A 10 -51.12 17.44 11.72
CA SER A 10 -50.08 16.85 12.58
C SER A 10 -49.59 15.49 12.07
N LEU A 11 -50.45 14.70 11.42
CA LEU A 11 -50.06 13.42 10.82
C LEU A 11 -49.25 13.65 9.53
N PHE A 12 -49.68 14.61 8.70
CA PHE A 12 -48.96 15.00 7.48
C PHE A 12 -47.59 15.61 7.78
N GLY A 13 -47.47 16.43 8.84
CA GLY A 13 -46.20 17.00 9.30
C GLY A 13 -45.21 15.95 9.82
N ARG A 14 -45.68 14.90 10.53
CA ARG A 14 -44.82 13.80 11.00
C ARG A 14 -44.32 12.90 9.85
N LEU A 15 -45.16 12.68 8.84
CA LEU A 15 -44.80 11.94 7.63
C LEU A 15 -43.78 12.70 6.77
N MET A 16 -43.96 14.01 6.59
CA MET A 16 -43.01 14.88 5.89
C MET A 16 -41.67 15.00 6.62
N LEU A 17 -41.68 15.13 7.95
CA LEU A 17 -40.45 15.21 8.75
C LEU A 17 -39.66 13.88 8.72
N GLY A 18 -40.36 12.73 8.73
CA GLY A 18 -39.73 11.42 8.57
C GLY A 18 -39.07 11.22 7.20
N LEU A 19 -39.71 11.71 6.13
CA LEU A 19 -39.18 11.64 4.77
C LEU A 19 -37.93 12.54 4.59
N LEU A 20 -37.92 13.73 5.20
CA LEU A 20 -36.79 14.68 5.17
C LEU A 20 -35.58 14.20 5.98
N LEU A 21 -35.80 13.54 7.13
CA LEU A 21 -34.70 12.92 7.89
C LEU A 21 -34.13 11.68 7.18
N GLY A 22 -34.98 10.89 6.53
CA GLY A 22 -34.53 9.72 5.76
C GLY A 22 -33.75 10.08 4.49
N ALA A 23 -34.06 11.21 3.84
CA ALA A 23 -33.34 11.67 2.65
C ALA A 23 -31.92 12.19 2.97
N SER A 24 -31.72 12.78 4.16
CA SER A 24 -30.43 13.37 4.55
C SER A 24 -29.32 12.35 4.80
N THR A 25 -29.67 11.08 5.05
CA THR A 25 -28.69 10.00 5.28
C THR A 25 -28.08 9.41 4.01
N PHE A 26 -28.59 9.77 2.82
CA PHE A 26 -28.07 9.27 1.53
C PHE A 26 -27.02 10.19 0.89
N ALA A 27 -26.71 11.34 1.48
CA ALA A 27 -25.82 12.34 0.90
C ALA A 27 -24.34 12.24 1.33
N VAL A 28 -23.89 11.08 1.84
CA VAL A 28 -22.49 10.88 2.24
C VAL A 28 -21.77 10.00 1.21
N GLY A 29 -21.67 10.50 -0.02
CA GLY A 29 -20.81 9.91 -1.05
C GLY A 29 -19.37 10.38 -0.85
N CYS A 30 -18.53 9.56 -0.22
CA CYS A 30 -17.09 9.82 -0.15
C CYS A 30 -16.45 9.35 -1.46
N SER A 31 -16.27 10.24 -2.44
CA SER A 31 -15.52 9.92 -3.65
C SER A 31 -14.02 10.03 -3.37
N THR A 32 -13.29 8.92 -3.41
CA THR A 32 -11.82 8.94 -3.38
C THR A 32 -11.29 9.09 -4.81
N ALA A 33 -10.80 10.27 -5.16
CA ALA A 33 -10.09 10.49 -6.42
C ALA A 33 -8.61 10.06 -6.26
N GLN A 34 -8.24 8.93 -6.87
CA GLN A 34 -6.83 8.54 -7.00
C GLN A 34 -6.26 9.20 -8.26
N THR A 35 -5.42 10.21 -8.08
CA THR A 35 -4.59 10.77 -9.16
C THR A 35 -3.12 10.56 -8.79
N SER A 36 -2.39 9.82 -9.62
CA SER A 36 -0.95 9.62 -9.46
C SER A 36 -0.24 9.96 -10.76
N ASN A 37 0.84 10.72 -10.66
CA ASN A 37 1.74 11.04 -11.78
C ASN A 37 2.95 10.10 -11.84
N THR A 38 2.90 8.98 -11.11
CA THR A 38 3.99 7.98 -11.02
C THR A 38 3.45 6.59 -11.30
N ALA A 39 4.33 5.61 -11.54
CA ALA A 39 3.94 4.25 -11.93
C ALA A 39 3.06 3.50 -10.89
N ARG A 40 3.12 3.90 -9.61
CA ARG A 40 2.33 3.37 -8.49
C ARG A 40 1.76 4.52 -7.66
N SER A 41 0.61 4.36 -7.02
CA SER A 41 0.13 5.36 -6.05
C SER A 41 1.08 5.48 -4.86
N SER A 42 1.09 6.62 -4.16
CA SER A 42 1.94 6.82 -2.98
C SER A 42 1.73 5.74 -1.91
N THR A 43 0.48 5.26 -1.76
CA THR A 43 0.14 4.18 -0.83
C THR A 43 0.77 2.86 -1.25
N GLU A 44 0.71 2.50 -2.54
CA GLU A 44 1.33 1.27 -3.04
C GLU A 44 2.86 1.30 -2.92
N GLN A 45 3.49 2.44 -3.19
CA GLN A 45 4.94 2.59 -3.03
C GLN A 45 5.37 2.35 -1.56
N LEU A 46 4.63 2.90 -0.60
CA LEU A 46 4.91 2.71 0.82
C LEU A 46 4.67 1.27 1.27
N LEU A 47 3.57 0.65 0.82
CA LEU A 47 3.25 -0.74 1.13
C LEU A 47 4.32 -1.69 0.59
N VAL A 48 4.77 -1.49 -0.64
CA VAL A 48 5.81 -2.34 -1.27
C VAL A 48 7.15 -2.17 -0.56
N SER A 49 7.55 -0.94 -0.28
CA SER A 49 8.82 -0.66 0.44
C SER A 49 8.82 -1.31 1.83
N ASN A 50 7.73 -1.16 2.58
CA ASN A 50 7.57 -1.77 3.89
C ASN A 50 7.56 -3.32 3.82
N ALA A 51 6.85 -3.89 2.83
CA ALA A 51 6.82 -5.35 2.63
C ALA A 51 8.21 -5.92 2.29
N ILE A 52 8.98 -5.20 1.46
CA ILE A 52 10.38 -5.55 1.15
C ILE A 52 11.22 -5.51 2.42
N ASP A 53 11.14 -4.43 3.20
CA ASP A 53 11.92 -4.28 4.43
C ASP A 53 11.59 -5.37 5.45
N GLN A 54 10.32 -5.67 5.67
CA GLN A 54 9.88 -6.75 6.55
C GLN A 54 10.36 -8.13 6.09
N SER A 55 10.41 -8.35 4.77
CA SER A 55 10.90 -9.62 4.20
C SER A 55 12.40 -9.76 4.40
N LEU A 56 13.16 -8.69 4.14
CA LEU A 56 14.61 -8.68 4.31
C LEU A 56 15.03 -8.77 5.78
N ASN A 57 14.23 -8.25 6.72
CA ASN A 57 14.51 -8.36 8.16
C ASN A 57 14.45 -9.79 8.71
N LYS A 58 13.88 -10.74 7.94
CA LYS A 58 13.84 -12.17 8.29
C LYS A 58 15.12 -12.90 7.86
N ILE A 59 16.00 -12.24 7.10
CA ILE A 59 17.23 -12.81 6.59
C ILE A 59 18.37 -12.45 7.53
N ASP A 60 19.21 -13.44 7.88
CA ASP A 60 20.40 -13.21 8.67
C ASP A 60 21.59 -12.80 7.80
N PHE A 61 21.94 -11.51 7.88
CA PHE A 61 23.10 -10.93 7.19
C PHE A 61 24.39 -10.99 8.02
N SER A 62 24.38 -11.52 9.25
CA SER A 62 25.60 -11.62 10.06
C SER A 62 26.67 -12.51 9.41
N THR A 63 26.26 -13.43 8.55
CA THR A 63 27.13 -14.35 7.80
C THR A 63 28.09 -13.65 6.84
N VAL A 64 27.79 -12.41 6.41
CA VAL A 64 28.65 -11.66 5.51
C VAL A 64 29.63 -10.72 6.22
N ALA A 65 29.61 -10.67 7.55
CA ALA A 65 30.47 -9.80 8.34
C ALA A 65 31.96 -10.10 8.08
N GLY A 66 32.73 -9.06 7.76
CA GLY A 66 34.18 -9.18 7.51
C GLY A 66 34.56 -9.73 6.13
N TYR A 67 33.60 -10.18 5.32
CA TYR A 67 33.84 -10.67 3.98
C TYR A 67 33.58 -9.60 2.91
N SER A 68 34.29 -9.72 1.80
CA SER A 68 33.98 -8.97 0.58
C SER A 68 32.81 -9.64 -0.16
N VAL A 69 31.79 -8.86 -0.47
CA VAL A 69 30.51 -9.34 -1.03
C VAL A 69 30.26 -8.69 -2.37
N TYR A 70 30.10 -9.50 -3.40
CA TYR A 70 29.54 -9.06 -4.67
C TYR A 70 28.03 -9.37 -4.69
N LEU A 71 27.22 -8.35 -4.92
CA LEU A 71 25.77 -8.50 -5.07
C LEU A 71 25.45 -8.69 -6.55
N ASN A 72 25.00 -9.89 -6.93
CA ASN A 72 24.52 -10.18 -8.27
C ASN A 72 23.00 -9.93 -8.32
N ASP A 73 22.59 -8.91 -9.07
CA ASP A 73 21.20 -8.48 -9.24
C ASP A 73 20.59 -8.89 -10.60
N ALA A 74 21.32 -9.67 -11.41
CA ALA A 74 20.92 -10.04 -12.77
C ALA A 74 19.56 -10.75 -12.87
N TYR A 75 19.09 -11.38 -11.79
CA TYR A 75 17.85 -12.16 -11.75
C TYR A 75 16.70 -11.46 -11.02
N VAL A 76 16.86 -10.19 -10.67
CA VAL A 76 15.76 -9.37 -10.12
C VAL A 76 15.13 -8.54 -11.22
N ASP A 77 13.93 -8.94 -11.61
CA ASP A 77 13.11 -8.19 -12.56
C ASP A 77 11.76 -7.82 -11.92
N CYS A 78 11.69 -6.59 -11.44
CA CYS A 78 10.46 -5.99 -10.94
C CYS A 78 10.52 -4.46 -11.05
N VAL A 79 9.35 -3.81 -10.94
CA VAL A 79 9.20 -2.35 -11.01
C VAL A 79 10.08 -1.65 -9.96
N ASP A 80 10.13 -2.21 -8.75
CA ASP A 80 10.82 -1.60 -7.60
C ASP A 80 12.23 -2.16 -7.37
N LYS A 81 12.86 -2.75 -8.41
CA LYS A 81 14.15 -3.45 -8.29
C LYS A 81 15.24 -2.61 -7.63
N ASN A 82 15.29 -1.32 -7.94
CA ASN A 82 16.30 -0.40 -7.40
C ASN A 82 16.19 -0.27 -5.87
N TYR A 83 14.97 -0.29 -5.34
CA TYR A 83 14.75 -0.26 -3.90
C TYR A 83 15.18 -1.59 -3.27
N VAL A 84 14.82 -2.74 -3.88
CA VAL A 84 15.26 -4.06 -3.38
C VAL A 84 16.79 -4.15 -3.33
N ILE A 85 17.47 -3.78 -4.42
CA ILE A 85 18.94 -3.79 -4.51
C ILE A 85 19.53 -2.87 -3.44
N GLY A 86 19.04 -1.64 -3.32
CA GLY A 86 19.50 -0.69 -2.31
C GLY A 86 19.29 -1.19 -0.88
N ALA A 87 18.12 -1.77 -0.59
CA ALA A 87 17.76 -2.28 0.71
C ALA A 87 18.62 -3.48 1.14
N VAL A 88 19.01 -4.34 0.19
CA VAL A 88 19.94 -5.46 0.42
C VAL A 88 21.36 -4.95 0.64
N ARG A 89 21.84 -4.02 -0.20
CA ARG A 89 23.16 -3.38 -0.03
C ARG A 89 23.30 -2.72 1.33
N HIS A 90 22.26 -2.00 1.78
CA HIS A 90 22.22 -1.38 3.10
C HIS A 90 22.41 -2.40 4.22
N ARG A 91 21.72 -3.54 4.15
CA ARG A 91 21.82 -4.61 5.16
C ARG A 91 23.17 -5.30 5.16
N ILE A 92 23.75 -5.59 3.98
CA ILE A 92 25.12 -6.11 3.86
C ILE A 92 26.13 -5.19 4.57
N LEU A 93 26.07 -3.89 4.29
CA LEU A 93 26.97 -2.90 4.89
C LEU A 93 26.74 -2.78 6.40
N ASN A 94 25.48 -2.73 6.84
CA ASN A 94 25.13 -2.62 8.25
C ASN A 94 25.55 -3.86 9.06
N SER A 95 25.61 -5.04 8.43
CA SER A 95 26.12 -6.27 9.03
C SER A 95 27.64 -6.41 8.96
N GLY A 96 28.36 -5.40 8.44
CA GLY A 96 29.82 -5.40 8.40
C GLY A 96 30.43 -6.10 7.18
N GLY A 97 29.64 -6.41 6.16
CA GLY A 97 30.14 -6.89 4.87
C GLY A 97 30.66 -5.74 4.00
N ARG A 98 31.67 -6.01 3.17
CA ARG A 98 32.27 -5.02 2.26
C ARG A 98 31.80 -5.24 0.82
N LEU A 99 30.99 -4.33 0.28
CA LEU A 99 30.54 -4.44 -1.12
C LEU A 99 31.71 -4.20 -2.09
N VAL A 100 31.87 -5.11 -3.06
CA VAL A 100 32.86 -5.00 -4.15
C VAL A 100 32.15 -4.91 -5.50
N ALA A 101 32.88 -4.44 -6.52
CA ALA A 101 32.32 -4.16 -7.85
C ALA A 101 32.24 -5.40 -8.75
N ASN A 102 33.14 -6.38 -8.54
CA ASN A 102 33.28 -7.56 -9.39
C ASN A 102 33.21 -8.84 -8.55
N ALA A 103 32.73 -9.93 -9.16
CA ALA A 103 32.65 -11.23 -8.50
C ALA A 103 34.05 -11.80 -8.17
N ASP A 104 35.06 -11.51 -8.99
CA ASP A 104 36.44 -12.00 -8.80
C ASP A 104 37.13 -11.38 -7.57
N GLU A 105 36.61 -10.25 -7.08
CA GLU A 105 37.13 -9.55 -5.89
C GLU A 105 36.40 -9.94 -4.60
N ALA A 106 35.42 -10.85 -4.69
CA ALA A 106 34.53 -11.18 -3.59
C ALA A 106 34.85 -12.54 -2.96
N ASP A 107 34.79 -12.58 -1.63
CA ASP A 107 34.76 -13.84 -0.88
C ASP A 107 33.38 -14.51 -0.99
N ILE A 108 32.32 -13.71 -1.14
CA ILE A 108 30.93 -14.16 -1.24
C ILE A 108 30.24 -13.51 -2.43
N VAL A 109 29.64 -14.35 -3.30
CA VAL A 109 28.70 -13.89 -4.33
C VAL A 109 27.29 -14.10 -3.82
N LEU A 110 26.58 -12.99 -3.56
CA LEU A 110 25.18 -13.00 -3.12
C LEU A 110 24.28 -12.81 -4.33
N GLU A 111 23.62 -13.87 -4.78
CA GLU A 111 22.63 -13.82 -5.85
C GLU A 111 21.27 -13.39 -5.30
N LEU A 112 20.77 -12.25 -5.78
CA LEU A 112 19.47 -11.75 -5.39
C LEU A 112 18.38 -12.34 -6.29
N ARG A 113 17.34 -12.89 -5.65
CA ARG A 113 16.17 -13.43 -6.35
C ARG A 113 14.89 -12.96 -5.66
N SER A 114 13.83 -12.77 -6.44
CA SER A 114 12.48 -12.55 -5.93
C SER A 114 11.49 -13.44 -6.66
N GLY A 115 10.62 -14.12 -5.91
CA GLY A 115 9.48 -14.85 -6.48
C GLY A 115 8.34 -13.94 -6.93
N GLY A 116 8.35 -12.67 -6.51
CA GLY A 116 7.35 -11.67 -6.85
C GLY A 116 7.43 -10.48 -5.90
N VAL A 117 7.28 -9.26 -6.45
CA VAL A 117 7.21 -8.01 -5.66
C VAL A 117 5.99 -7.23 -6.12
N GLY A 118 5.05 -6.99 -5.23
CA GLY A 118 3.85 -6.24 -5.54
C GLY A 118 2.85 -6.16 -4.39
N THR A 119 1.73 -5.51 -4.67
CA THR A 119 0.61 -5.32 -3.77
C THR A 119 -0.67 -5.80 -4.45
N SER A 120 -1.57 -6.42 -3.69
CA SER A 120 -2.92 -6.73 -4.13
C SER A 120 -3.89 -5.71 -3.57
N MET A 121 -4.68 -5.07 -4.44
CA MET A 121 -5.79 -4.21 -4.05
C MET A 121 -7.09 -4.99 -4.17
N SER A 122 -7.99 -4.85 -3.19
CA SER A 122 -9.36 -5.34 -3.28
C SER A 122 -10.28 -4.19 -2.94
N GLU A 123 -11.08 -3.76 -3.90
CA GLU A 123 -12.07 -2.71 -3.71
C GLU A 123 -13.48 -3.31 -3.83
N SER A 124 -14.35 -2.96 -2.89
CA SER A 124 -15.77 -3.32 -2.94
C SER A 124 -16.60 -2.05 -2.98
N TYR A 125 -17.34 -1.85 -4.05
CA TYR A 125 -18.23 -0.70 -4.20
C TYR A 125 -19.66 -1.09 -3.84
N VAL A 126 -20.30 -0.28 -3.00
CA VAL A 126 -21.75 -0.28 -2.80
C VAL A 126 -22.23 1.15 -3.10
N GLY A 127 -22.89 1.33 -4.24
CA GLY A 127 -23.37 2.64 -4.71
C GLY A 127 -24.23 2.51 -5.97
N ILE A 128 -24.93 3.59 -6.33
CA ILE A 128 -25.67 3.69 -7.60
C ILE A 128 -24.68 4.14 -8.68
N PRO A 129 -24.47 3.37 -9.77
CA PRO A 129 -23.62 3.79 -10.87
C PRO A 129 -24.25 4.98 -11.59
N GLU A 130 -23.41 5.83 -12.15
CA GLU A 130 -23.82 6.94 -13.03
C GLU A 130 -24.45 6.46 -14.34
#